data_AF-A0A957JDZ3-F1
#
_entry.id   AF-A0A957JDZ3-F1
#
_cell.length_a   1.000
_cell.length_b   1.000
_cell.length_c   1.000
_cell.angle_alpha   90.00
_cell.angle_beta   90.00
_cell.angle_gamma   90.00
#
_symmetry.space_group_name_H-M   'P 1'
#
loop_
_entity.id
_entity.type
_entity.pdbx_description
1 polymer ?
#
loop_
_entity_poly.entity_id
_entity_poly.type
_entity_poly.pdbx_seq_one_letter_code
_entity_poly.pdbx_strand_id
1 'polypeptide(L)'
;FCFLLFCLIAAQYFRGGFHKLRIGWILHPHLNLLMHGAWAMGWARFLPAESWARLIQMVSAANVPLMLFALIVEAGAILALWRRRWLPWFLFGWMTLHGGIFLYSGFFFWKWMGLELILLLTLFWRKQPVELPIFSRPYFLFSLLLISLGRILFGAPNLSWFDTPLAYDYEFEVVGASGAVYDLPPSQLSYYNDGFVLGIFDQLTAEPQLTNAYAVTNDPQMAADLIAAHSVADILTLEAQFPASTYDEARVAAMDDFLRRYLGHWNEPAAPTLLLCQIPSPPHLWSFAEHTVFSEQEPAARVDIYQTVSFYYDGEIRPVRRTLIHSVAIP
;
A
#
# COMPACT_ATOMS: atom_id res chain seq x y z
N PHE A 1 -29.14 0.86 12.25
CA PHE A 1 -27.74 0.38 12.29
C PHE A 1 -27.34 -0.36 11.01
N CYS A 2 -27.82 -1.58 10.73
CA CYS A 2 -27.34 -2.40 9.61
C CYS A 2 -27.37 -1.71 8.23
N PHE A 3 -28.43 -0.94 7.93
CA PHE A 3 -28.53 -0.17 6.69
C PHE A 3 -27.36 0.81 6.51
N LEU A 4 -27.05 1.60 7.55
CA LEU A 4 -25.95 2.56 7.53
C LEU A 4 -24.60 1.88 7.44
N LEU A 5 -24.43 0.74 8.14
CA LEU A 5 -23.21 -0.06 8.05
C LEU A 5 -22.95 -0.53 6.63
N PHE A 6 -23.96 -1.06 5.92
CA PHE A 6 -23.80 -1.47 4.53
C PHE A 6 -23.56 -0.29 3.59
N CYS A 7 -24.18 0.87 3.83
CA CYS A 7 -23.90 2.08 3.06
C CYS A 7 -22.44 2.55 3.25
N LEU A 8 -21.95 2.49 4.49
CA LEU A 8 -20.57 2.83 4.83
C LEU A 8 -19.60 1.90 4.11
N ILE A 9 -19.81 0.57 4.18
CA ILE A 9 -18.94 -0.41 3.51
C ILE A 9 -18.97 -0.20 1.99
N ALA A 10 -20.17 -0.15 1.40
CA ALA A 10 -20.32 0.05 -0.05
C ALA A 10 -19.71 1.36 -0.54
N ALA A 11 -19.72 2.43 0.27
CA ALA A 11 -19.09 3.70 -0.05
C ALA A 11 -17.56 3.60 -0.17
N GLN A 12 -16.90 2.79 0.67
CA GLN A 12 -15.44 2.60 0.61
C GLN A 12 -15.02 2.01 -0.74
N TYR A 13 -15.82 1.08 -1.29
CA TYR A 13 -15.56 0.45 -2.58
C TYR A 13 -16.02 1.30 -3.77
N PHE A 14 -17.25 1.83 -3.71
CA PHE A 14 -17.82 2.61 -4.81
C PHE A 14 -16.93 3.81 -5.16
N ARG A 15 -16.34 4.45 -4.14
CA ARG A 15 -15.46 5.60 -4.37
C ARG A 15 -14.24 5.23 -5.21
N GLY A 16 -13.58 4.12 -4.91
CA GLY A 16 -12.45 3.61 -5.67
C GLY A 16 -12.85 3.28 -7.11
N GLY A 17 -13.92 2.50 -7.29
CA GLY A 17 -14.41 2.10 -8.61
C GLY A 17 -14.84 3.29 -9.50
N PHE A 18 -15.57 4.24 -8.92
CA PHE A 18 -16.00 5.46 -9.63
C PHE A 18 -14.80 6.28 -10.13
N HIS A 19 -13.77 6.42 -9.32
CA HIS A 19 -12.58 7.18 -9.72
C HIS A 19 -11.71 6.43 -10.72
N LYS A 20 -11.56 5.11 -10.59
CA LYS A 20 -10.90 4.29 -11.62
C LYS A 20 -11.59 4.44 -12.99
N LEU A 21 -12.94 4.48 -13.02
CA LEU A 21 -13.69 4.79 -14.24
C LEU A 21 -13.38 6.21 -14.75
N ARG A 22 -13.37 7.20 -13.86
CA ARG A 22 -13.12 8.61 -14.21
C ARG A 22 -11.74 8.86 -14.81
N ILE A 23 -10.70 8.22 -14.30
CA ILE A 23 -9.33 8.38 -14.80
C ILE A 23 -9.04 7.49 -16.02
N GLY A 24 -10.00 6.68 -16.47
CA GLY A 24 -9.77 5.75 -17.58
C GLY A 24 -8.81 4.62 -17.22
N TRP A 25 -8.81 4.16 -15.96
CA TRP A 25 -7.85 3.18 -15.43
C TRP A 25 -7.71 1.93 -16.31
N ILE A 26 -8.82 1.41 -16.87
CA ILE A 26 -8.81 0.23 -17.75
C ILE A 26 -8.03 0.42 -19.06
N LEU A 27 -7.78 1.66 -19.47
CA LEU A 27 -7.01 2.00 -20.67
C LEU A 27 -5.49 1.87 -20.44
N HIS A 28 -5.06 1.64 -19.21
CA HIS A 28 -3.66 1.47 -18.83
C HIS A 28 -3.49 0.11 -18.14
N PRO A 29 -3.51 -1.02 -18.89
CA PRO A 29 -3.62 -2.35 -18.32
C PRO A 29 -2.26 -2.87 -17.81
N HIS A 30 -1.71 -2.20 -16.81
CA HIS A 30 -0.39 -2.47 -16.22
C HIS A 30 -0.46 -2.81 -14.73
N LEU A 31 -1.57 -3.41 -14.29
CA LEU A 31 -1.80 -3.79 -12.89
C LEU A 31 -0.67 -4.66 -12.30
N ASN A 32 -0.04 -5.51 -13.11
CA ASN A 32 1.12 -6.29 -12.72
C ASN A 32 2.30 -5.44 -12.21
N LEU A 33 2.44 -4.17 -12.62
CA LEU A 33 3.51 -3.28 -12.15
C LEU A 33 3.35 -2.89 -10.67
N LEU A 34 2.15 -3.01 -10.09
CA LEU A 34 1.97 -2.87 -8.64
C LEU A 34 2.85 -3.85 -7.86
N MET A 35 3.09 -5.04 -8.42
CA MET A 35 3.96 -6.05 -7.80
C MET A 35 5.43 -5.62 -7.80
N HIS A 36 5.89 -4.84 -8.80
CA HIS A 36 7.24 -4.25 -8.79
C HIS A 36 7.38 -3.26 -7.63
N GLY A 37 6.45 -2.32 -7.53
CA GLY A 37 6.42 -1.36 -6.42
C GLY A 37 6.35 -2.05 -5.05
N ALA A 38 5.56 -3.13 -4.93
CA ALA A 38 5.46 -3.89 -3.70
C ALA A 38 6.77 -4.59 -3.32
N TRP A 39 7.46 -5.21 -4.28
CA TRP A 39 8.74 -5.88 -4.03
C TRP A 39 9.84 -4.88 -3.68
N ALA A 40 9.87 -3.73 -4.36
CA ALA A 40 10.75 -2.63 -3.96
C ALA A 40 10.53 -2.26 -2.49
N MET A 41 9.28 -2.16 -2.04
CA MET A 41 8.89 -1.84 -0.65
C MET A 41 8.99 -3.03 0.33
N GLY A 42 9.62 -4.14 -0.05
CA GLY A 42 9.89 -5.28 0.84
C GLY A 42 8.88 -6.43 0.77
N TRP A 43 7.76 -6.31 0.06
CA TRP A 43 6.82 -7.43 -0.10
C TRP A 43 7.45 -8.55 -0.92
N ALA A 44 7.44 -9.77 -0.39
CA ALA A 44 8.03 -10.94 -1.04
C ALA A 44 9.54 -10.81 -1.38
N ARG A 45 10.30 -9.93 -0.69
CA ARG A 45 11.77 -9.83 -0.85
C ARG A 45 12.54 -11.11 -0.49
N PHE A 46 11.89 -12.09 0.14
CA PHE A 46 12.44 -13.45 0.29
C PHE A 46 12.60 -14.19 -1.06
N LEU A 47 11.99 -13.69 -2.14
CA LEU A 47 12.17 -14.20 -3.50
C LEU A 47 13.24 -13.37 -4.24
N PRO A 48 14.16 -14.02 -4.98
CA PRO A 48 15.09 -13.32 -5.86
C PRO A 48 14.37 -12.47 -6.91
N ALA A 49 14.94 -11.32 -7.24
CA ALA A 49 14.38 -10.35 -8.18
C ALA A 49 13.99 -10.99 -9.53
N GLU A 50 14.78 -11.93 -10.05
CA GLU A 50 14.51 -12.61 -11.33
C GLU A 50 13.29 -13.53 -11.25
N SER A 51 13.06 -14.16 -10.10
CA SER A 51 11.88 -15.01 -9.89
C SER A 51 10.63 -14.15 -9.74
N TRP A 52 10.74 -13.02 -9.05
CA TRP A 52 9.64 -12.05 -8.95
C TRP A 52 9.32 -11.41 -10.30
N ALA A 53 10.32 -10.99 -11.06
CA ALA A 53 10.15 -10.39 -12.39
C ALA A 53 9.44 -11.33 -13.38
N ARG A 54 9.74 -12.64 -13.33
CA ARG A 54 9.01 -13.67 -14.09
C ARG A 54 7.54 -13.80 -13.65
N LEU A 55 7.27 -13.70 -12.35
CA LEU A 55 5.89 -13.72 -11.83
C LEU A 55 5.11 -12.49 -12.31
N ILE A 56 5.71 -11.30 -12.26
CA ILE A 56 5.15 -10.06 -12.81
C ILE A 56 4.77 -10.25 -14.29
N GLN A 57 5.67 -10.83 -15.08
CA GLN A 57 5.43 -11.08 -16.50
C GLN A 57 4.30 -12.10 -16.73
N MET A 58 4.29 -13.22 -15.99
CA MET A 58 3.25 -14.25 -16.11
C MET A 58 1.86 -13.68 -15.81
N VAL A 59 1.76 -12.85 -14.77
CA VAL A 59 0.50 -12.29 -14.29
C VAL A 59 -0.03 -11.17 -15.20
N SER A 60 0.83 -10.53 -16.00
CA SER A 60 0.44 -9.46 -16.93
C SER A 60 -0.68 -9.85 -17.90
N ALA A 61 -0.75 -11.12 -18.31
CA ALA A 61 -1.81 -11.65 -19.17
C ALA A 61 -3.20 -11.58 -18.52
N ALA A 62 -3.26 -11.53 -17.18
CA ALA A 62 -4.49 -11.43 -16.41
C ALA A 62 -4.86 -9.98 -16.03
N ASN A 63 -4.07 -8.96 -16.43
CA ASN A 63 -4.32 -7.56 -16.07
C ASN A 63 -5.75 -7.13 -16.40
N VAL A 64 -6.17 -7.21 -17.66
CA VAL A 64 -7.51 -6.77 -18.07
C VAL A 64 -8.63 -7.54 -17.35
N PRO A 65 -8.63 -8.89 -17.28
CA PRO A 65 -9.62 -9.63 -16.49
C PRO A 65 -9.70 -9.19 -15.02
N LEU A 66 -8.56 -8.99 -14.36
CA LEU A 66 -8.51 -8.60 -12.95
C LEU A 66 -8.96 -7.16 -12.73
N MET A 67 -8.59 -6.25 -13.63
CA MET A 67 -9.04 -4.87 -13.61
C MET A 67 -10.56 -4.77 -13.84
N LEU A 68 -11.11 -5.54 -14.78
CA LEU A 68 -12.55 -5.63 -14.99
C LEU A 68 -13.26 -6.19 -13.75
N PHE A 69 -12.73 -7.24 -13.13
CA PHE A 69 -13.26 -7.77 -11.88
C PHE A 69 -13.28 -6.71 -10.78
N ALA A 70 -12.15 -6.02 -10.55
CA ALA A 70 -12.05 -4.96 -9.56
C ALA A 70 -13.08 -3.84 -9.82
N LEU A 71 -13.18 -3.36 -11.07
CA LEU A 71 -14.16 -2.34 -11.46
C LEU A 71 -15.60 -2.79 -11.23
N ILE A 72 -15.95 -4.03 -11.59
CA ILE A 72 -17.32 -4.56 -11.40
C ILE A 72 -17.66 -4.61 -9.91
N VAL A 73 -16.75 -5.12 -9.08
CA VAL A 73 -16.98 -5.28 -7.63
C VAL A 73 -16.99 -3.93 -6.92
N GLU A 74 -16.10 -3.01 -7.29
CA GLU A 74 -16.00 -1.68 -6.69
C GLU A 74 -17.12 -0.75 -7.18
N ALA A 75 -17.22 -0.48 -8.49
CA ALA A 75 -18.24 0.42 -9.02
C ALA A 75 -19.66 -0.16 -8.87
N GLY A 76 -19.79 -1.49 -8.92
CA GLY A 76 -21.05 -2.18 -8.64
C GLY A 76 -21.51 -2.09 -7.19
N ALA A 77 -20.65 -1.69 -6.25
CA ALA A 77 -20.98 -1.57 -4.82
C ALA A 77 -22.22 -0.68 -4.56
N ILE A 78 -22.48 0.30 -5.42
CA ILE A 78 -23.68 1.14 -5.37
C ILE A 78 -24.99 0.34 -5.51
N LEU A 79 -24.94 -0.84 -6.12
CA LEU A 79 -26.06 -1.75 -6.32
C LEU A 79 -26.17 -2.82 -5.22
N ALA A 80 -25.27 -2.85 -4.23
CA ALA A 80 -25.20 -3.92 -3.23
C ALA A 80 -26.50 -4.09 -2.42
N LEU A 81 -27.24 -3.00 -2.21
CA LEU A 81 -28.51 -2.99 -1.48
C LEU A 81 -29.76 -3.08 -2.37
N TRP A 82 -29.62 -3.31 -3.68
CA TRP A 82 -30.77 -3.42 -4.61
C TRP A 82 -31.71 -4.56 -4.24
N ARG A 83 -31.15 -5.76 -3.98
CA ARG A 83 -31.89 -6.93 -3.49
C ARG A 83 -30.99 -7.73 -2.56
N ARG A 84 -31.59 -8.41 -1.58
CA ARG A 84 -30.90 -9.29 -0.63
C ARG A 84 -29.91 -10.25 -1.29
N ARG A 85 -30.25 -10.81 -2.46
CA ARG A 85 -29.39 -11.77 -3.16
C ARG A 85 -28.06 -11.20 -3.66
N TRP A 86 -27.96 -9.88 -3.88
CA TRP A 86 -26.73 -9.26 -4.38
C TRP A 86 -25.72 -9.03 -3.26
N LEU A 87 -26.18 -8.74 -2.05
CA LEU A 87 -25.30 -8.39 -0.94
C LEU A 87 -24.27 -9.49 -0.59
N PRO A 88 -24.62 -10.80 -0.53
CA PRO A 88 -23.63 -11.85 -0.36
C PRO A 88 -22.58 -11.91 -1.48
N TRP A 89 -23.00 -11.68 -2.73
CA TRP A 89 -22.06 -11.63 -3.87
C TRP A 89 -21.05 -10.50 -3.73
N PHE A 90 -21.49 -9.31 -3.32
CA PHE A 90 -20.59 -8.18 -3.09
C PHE A 90 -19.67 -8.40 -1.89
N LEU A 91 -20.17 -8.90 -0.77
CA LEU A 91 -19.33 -9.22 0.40
C LEU A 91 -18.24 -10.24 0.04
N PHE A 92 -18.61 -11.31 -0.67
CA PHE A 92 -17.64 -12.27 -1.17
C PHE A 92 -16.67 -11.65 -2.19
N GLY A 93 -17.18 -10.81 -3.09
CA GLY A 93 -16.38 -10.09 -4.08
C GLY A 93 -15.34 -9.17 -3.45
N TRP A 94 -15.71 -8.40 -2.42
CA TRP A 94 -14.79 -7.51 -1.69
C TRP A 94 -13.75 -8.30 -0.90
N MET A 95 -14.14 -9.40 -0.25
CA MET A 95 -13.16 -10.30 0.39
C MET A 95 -12.17 -10.88 -0.62
N THR A 96 -12.65 -11.29 -1.80
CA THR A 96 -11.81 -11.80 -2.89
C THR A 96 -10.88 -10.71 -3.43
N LEU A 97 -11.39 -9.49 -3.59
CA LEU A 97 -10.60 -8.32 -3.99
C LEU A 97 -9.47 -8.04 -2.98
N HIS A 98 -9.75 -8.04 -1.67
CA HIS A 98 -8.73 -7.89 -0.63
C HIS A 98 -7.69 -8.99 -0.65
N GLY A 99 -8.11 -10.24 -0.87
CA GLY A 99 -7.19 -11.35 -1.07
C GLY A 99 -6.27 -11.13 -2.27
N GLY A 100 -6.82 -10.67 -3.39
CA GLY A 100 -6.06 -10.32 -4.58
C GLY A 100 -5.07 -9.17 -4.33
N ILE A 101 -5.52 -8.10 -3.67
CA ILE A 101 -4.66 -6.97 -3.30
C ILE A 101 -3.51 -7.45 -2.39
N PHE A 102 -3.80 -8.27 -1.37
CA PHE A 102 -2.75 -8.81 -0.50
C PHE A 102 -1.70 -9.61 -1.28
N LEU A 103 -2.12 -10.45 -2.23
CA LEU A 103 -1.19 -11.21 -3.07
C LEU A 103 -0.31 -10.30 -3.94
N TYR A 104 -0.87 -9.23 -4.50
CA TYR A 104 -0.16 -8.31 -5.37
C TYR A 104 0.77 -7.35 -4.63
N SER A 105 0.34 -6.84 -3.47
CA SER A 105 1.02 -5.71 -2.82
C SER A 105 1.41 -5.94 -1.36
N GLY A 106 1.07 -7.07 -0.76
CA GLY A 106 1.30 -7.31 0.67
C GLY A 106 0.37 -6.51 1.59
N PHE A 107 -0.64 -5.83 1.04
CA PHE A 107 -1.61 -5.05 1.83
C PHE A 107 -2.68 -5.98 2.41
N PHE A 108 -2.58 -6.26 3.70
CA PHE A 108 -3.48 -7.17 4.41
C PHE A 108 -4.59 -6.38 5.13
N PHE A 109 -5.70 -6.15 4.42
CA PHE A 109 -6.91 -5.51 4.96
C PHE A 109 -7.73 -6.43 5.87
N TRP A 110 -7.09 -7.15 6.79
CA TRP A 110 -7.72 -8.20 7.60
C TRP A 110 -8.92 -7.72 8.41
N LYS A 111 -8.91 -6.46 8.87
CA LYS A 111 -10.03 -5.82 9.57
C LYS A 111 -11.29 -5.76 8.69
N TRP A 112 -11.13 -5.39 7.42
CA TRP A 112 -12.21 -5.34 6.45
C TRP A 112 -12.69 -6.74 6.08
N MET A 113 -11.75 -7.66 5.77
CA MET A 113 -12.09 -9.05 5.45
C MET A 113 -12.84 -9.73 6.61
N GLY A 114 -12.43 -9.49 7.86
CA GLY A 114 -13.10 -10.03 9.04
C GLY A 114 -14.51 -9.47 9.23
N LEU A 115 -14.69 -8.15 9.06
CA LEU A 115 -16.00 -7.52 9.10
C LEU A 115 -16.93 -8.09 8.02
N GLU A 116 -16.45 -8.22 6.79
CA GLU A 116 -17.19 -8.78 5.66
C GLU A 116 -17.57 -10.22 5.88
N LEU A 117 -16.64 -11.04 6.39
CA LEU A 117 -16.89 -12.43 6.73
C LEU A 117 -17.99 -12.55 7.79
N ILE A 118 -17.94 -11.75 8.86
CA ILE A 118 -18.97 -11.76 9.91
C ILE A 118 -20.34 -11.39 9.32
N LEU A 119 -20.40 -10.37 8.45
CA LEU A 119 -21.63 -9.96 7.80
C LEU A 119 -22.16 -11.03 6.85
N LEU A 120 -21.28 -11.66 6.07
CA LEU A 120 -21.61 -12.74 5.14
C LEU A 120 -22.15 -13.97 5.90
N LEU A 121 -21.47 -14.41 6.95
CA LEU A 121 -21.91 -15.51 7.81
C LEU A 121 -23.25 -15.20 8.48
N THR A 122 -23.45 -13.95 8.94
CA THR A 122 -24.73 -13.52 9.54
C THR A 122 -25.89 -13.62 8.53
N LEU A 123 -25.65 -13.30 7.25
CA LEU A 123 -26.66 -13.43 6.21
C LEU A 123 -27.02 -14.90 5.89
N PHE A 124 -26.05 -15.82 5.99
CA PHE A 124 -26.25 -17.25 5.77
C PHE A 124 -26.83 -17.99 6.98
N TRP A 125 -26.41 -17.67 8.20
CA TRP A 125 -26.86 -18.37 9.41
C TRP A 125 -28.33 -18.11 9.77
N ARG A 126 -28.90 -16.98 9.34
CA ARG A 126 -30.33 -16.73 9.53
C ARG A 126 -31.17 -17.54 8.53
N LYS A 127 -31.61 -18.72 8.96
CA LYS A 127 -32.44 -19.68 8.19
C LYS A 127 -33.75 -19.09 7.65
N GLN A 128 -34.35 -18.15 8.38
CA GLN A 128 -35.48 -17.38 7.87
C GLN A 128 -34.98 -16.06 7.31
N PRO A 129 -35.37 -15.67 6.08
CA PRO A 129 -35.11 -14.34 5.59
C PRO A 129 -35.87 -13.38 6.49
N VAL A 130 -35.20 -12.84 7.50
CA VAL A 130 -35.67 -11.63 8.16
C VAL A 130 -35.82 -10.64 7.03
N GLU A 131 -37.06 -10.25 6.74
CA GLU A 131 -37.37 -9.21 5.78
C GLU A 131 -36.82 -7.91 6.36
N LEU A 132 -35.53 -7.69 6.10
CA LEU A 132 -34.90 -6.43 6.46
C LEU A 132 -35.53 -5.39 5.53
N PRO A 133 -36.18 -4.34 6.08
CA PRO A 133 -36.84 -3.31 5.27
C PRO A 133 -35.86 -2.55 4.36
N ILE A 134 -34.56 -2.74 4.61
CA ILE A 134 -33.42 -2.17 3.88
C ILE A 134 -33.37 -2.56 2.40
N PHE A 135 -34.04 -3.64 1.99
CA PHE A 135 -34.07 -4.09 0.58
C PHE A 135 -35.31 -3.61 -0.19
N SER A 136 -35.99 -2.58 0.31
CA SER A 136 -37.11 -1.94 -0.39
C SER A 136 -36.63 -0.78 -1.28
N ARG A 137 -37.46 -0.39 -2.26
CA ARG A 137 -37.12 0.69 -3.20
C ARG A 137 -36.74 2.02 -2.51
N PRO A 138 -37.45 2.50 -1.47
CA PRO A 138 -37.07 3.74 -0.79
C PRO A 138 -35.68 3.67 -0.14
N TYR A 139 -35.37 2.55 0.52
CA TYR A 139 -34.05 2.35 1.14
C TYR A 139 -32.94 2.22 0.09
N PHE A 140 -33.23 1.57 -1.04
CA PHE A 140 -32.27 1.52 -2.14
C PHE A 140 -31.96 2.93 -2.68
N LEU A 141 -32.98 3.73 -2.99
CA LEU A 141 -32.78 5.11 -3.45
C LEU A 141 -32.02 5.95 -2.42
N PHE A 142 -32.33 5.78 -1.14
CA PHE A 142 -31.61 6.46 -0.08
C PHE A 142 -30.15 5.97 0.05
N SER A 143 -29.89 4.68 -0.18
CA SER A 143 -28.52 4.17 -0.21
C SER A 143 -27.71 4.72 -1.38
N LEU A 144 -28.32 4.93 -2.56
CA LEU A 144 -27.62 5.57 -3.69
C LEU A 144 -27.06 6.93 -3.29
N LEU A 145 -27.88 7.73 -2.58
CA LEU A 145 -27.48 9.04 -2.07
C LEU A 145 -26.35 8.91 -1.05
N LEU A 146 -26.51 8.07 -0.02
CA LEU A 146 -25.51 7.92 1.05
C LEU A 146 -24.17 7.37 0.53
N ILE A 147 -24.21 6.38 -0.36
CA ILE A 147 -23.01 5.77 -0.97
C ILE A 147 -22.28 6.79 -1.84
N SER A 148 -23.02 7.56 -2.65
CA SER A 148 -22.43 8.61 -3.51
C SER A 148 -21.81 9.75 -2.70
N LEU A 149 -22.40 10.09 -1.55
CA LEU A 149 -21.85 11.08 -0.60
C LEU A 149 -20.80 10.50 0.34
N GLY A 150 -20.35 9.26 0.12
CA GLY A 150 -19.47 8.53 1.03
C GLY A 150 -18.15 9.22 1.38
N ARG A 151 -17.59 10.04 0.47
CA ARG A 151 -16.39 10.85 0.78
C ARG A 151 -16.67 11.85 1.90
N ILE A 152 -17.82 12.51 1.87
CA ILE A 152 -18.20 13.56 2.81
C ILE A 152 -18.68 12.93 4.13
N LEU A 153 -19.50 11.87 4.03
CA LEU A 153 -20.15 11.27 5.20
C LEU A 153 -19.26 10.26 5.94
N PHE A 154 -18.43 9.50 5.22
CA PHE A 154 -17.69 8.36 5.77
C PHE A 154 -16.18 8.46 5.55
N GLY A 155 -15.68 9.56 4.98
CA GLY A 155 -14.26 9.74 4.70
C GLY A 155 -13.68 8.70 3.73
N ALA A 156 -14.50 8.16 2.82
CA ALA A 156 -14.04 7.12 1.88
C ALA A 156 -12.81 7.60 1.07
N PRO A 157 -11.66 6.88 1.14
CA PRO A 157 -10.43 7.30 0.51
C PRO A 157 -10.53 7.19 -1.01
N ASN A 158 -9.63 7.88 -1.70
CA ASN A 158 -9.47 7.68 -3.14
C ASN A 158 -8.34 6.67 -3.39
N LEU A 159 -8.72 5.46 -3.82
CA LEU A 159 -7.77 4.39 -4.18
C LEU A 159 -7.81 4.15 -5.70
N SER A 160 -7.39 5.18 -6.45
CA SER A 160 -7.27 5.15 -7.90
C SER A 160 -5.95 5.79 -8.29
N TRP A 161 -5.11 5.06 -9.02
CA TRP A 161 -3.82 5.50 -9.53
C TRP A 161 -3.47 4.63 -10.74
N PHE A 162 -2.39 4.98 -11.43
CA PHE A 162 -1.75 4.16 -12.45
C PHE A 162 -0.50 3.52 -11.85
N ASP A 163 -0.36 2.22 -12.05
CA ASP A 163 0.84 1.48 -11.67
C ASP A 163 1.94 1.73 -12.71
N THR A 164 3.17 1.91 -12.26
CA THR A 164 4.31 2.33 -13.10
C THR A 164 5.51 1.41 -12.89
N PRO A 165 6.44 1.35 -13.86
CA PRO A 165 7.62 0.50 -13.74
C PRO A 165 8.74 1.07 -12.85
N LEU A 166 8.60 2.28 -12.30
CA LEU A 166 9.64 2.95 -11.51
C LEU A 166 9.23 3.03 -10.04
N ALA A 167 10.08 2.53 -9.14
CA ALA A 167 9.84 2.57 -7.71
C ALA A 167 10.95 3.36 -7.01
N TYR A 168 10.55 4.26 -6.12
CA TYR A 168 11.40 4.88 -5.11
C TYR A 168 11.11 4.22 -3.77
N ASP A 169 12.14 3.72 -3.10
CA ASP A 169 12.08 3.09 -1.79
C ASP A 169 13.09 3.74 -0.84
N TYR A 170 12.90 3.53 0.46
CA TYR A 170 13.75 4.07 1.52
C TYR A 170 14.22 2.94 2.44
N GLU A 171 15.52 2.68 2.39
CA GLU A 171 16.18 1.70 3.24
C GLU A 171 16.78 2.39 4.46
N PHE A 172 16.53 1.82 5.64
CA PHE A 172 17.07 2.31 6.90
C PHE A 172 18.09 1.29 7.38
N GLU A 173 19.33 1.73 7.54
CA GLU A 173 20.43 0.93 8.08
C GLU A 173 20.83 1.46 9.46
N VAL A 174 20.89 0.59 10.47
CA VAL A 174 21.44 0.93 11.78
C VAL A 174 22.92 0.56 11.81
N VAL A 175 23.76 1.53 12.16
CA VAL A 175 25.17 1.31 12.48
C VAL A 175 25.30 1.15 13.99
N GLY A 176 25.72 -0.03 14.44
CA GLY A 176 25.95 -0.34 15.85
C GLY A 176 27.21 0.32 16.40
N ALA A 177 27.37 0.30 17.73
CA ALA A 177 28.55 0.81 18.43
C ALA A 177 29.88 0.15 18.00
N SER A 178 29.82 -1.10 17.53
CA SER A 178 30.95 -1.84 16.95
C SER A 178 31.31 -1.39 15.52
N GLY A 179 30.44 -0.63 14.86
CA GLY A 179 30.52 -0.29 13.44
C GLY A 179 29.87 -1.32 12.51
N ALA A 180 29.28 -2.39 13.04
CA ALA A 180 28.47 -3.32 12.24
C ALA A 180 27.20 -2.63 11.71
N VAL A 181 26.77 -3.03 10.52
CA VAL A 181 25.60 -2.47 9.82
C VAL A 181 24.49 -3.52 9.80
N TYR A 182 23.28 -3.08 10.12
CA TYR A 182 22.09 -3.92 10.22
C TYR A 182 20.91 -3.26 9.50
N ASP A 183 20.04 -4.06 8.89
CA ASP A 183 18.78 -3.56 8.34
C ASP A 183 17.82 -3.17 9.47
N LEU A 184 17.18 -2.02 9.35
CA LEU A 184 16.04 -1.62 10.17
C LEU A 184 14.77 -1.69 9.31
N PRO A 185 14.20 -2.89 9.09
CA PRO A 185 13.01 -3.03 8.27
C PRO A 185 11.82 -2.36 8.97
N PRO A 186 10.83 -1.84 8.21
CA PRO A 186 9.64 -1.19 8.78
C PRO A 186 8.90 -2.03 9.83
N SER A 187 8.95 -3.37 9.73
CA SER A 187 8.34 -4.29 10.69
C SER A 187 8.88 -4.14 12.12
N GLN A 188 10.10 -3.60 12.28
CA GLN A 188 10.71 -3.32 13.58
C GLN A 188 10.16 -2.02 14.21
N LEU A 189 9.53 -1.15 13.42
CA LEU A 189 9.03 0.16 13.87
C LEU A 189 7.60 0.11 14.45
N SER A 190 7.09 -1.08 14.76
CA SER A 190 5.83 -1.30 15.47
C SER A 190 4.65 -0.47 14.90
N TYR A 191 4.07 0.45 15.68
CA TYR A 191 2.93 1.28 15.28
C TYR A 191 3.20 2.24 14.12
N TYR A 192 4.48 2.45 13.77
CA TYR A 192 4.90 3.33 12.68
C TYR A 192 5.13 2.58 11.36
N ASN A 193 5.08 1.25 11.37
CA ASN A 193 5.36 0.39 10.22
C ASN A 193 4.70 0.88 8.92
N ASP A 194 3.40 1.22 8.96
CA ASP A 194 2.66 1.55 7.75
C ASP A 194 3.20 2.80 7.06
N GLY A 195 3.63 3.82 7.81
CA GLY A 195 4.25 5.01 7.24
C GLY A 195 5.60 4.70 6.60
N PHE A 196 6.40 3.85 7.24
CA PHE A 196 7.71 3.47 6.74
C PHE A 196 7.62 2.59 5.50
N VAL A 197 6.71 1.60 5.45
CA VAL A 197 6.49 0.79 4.24
C VAL A 197 5.93 1.62 3.09
N LEU A 198 5.11 2.65 3.37
CA LEU A 198 4.62 3.55 2.33
C LEU A 198 5.68 4.58 1.89
N GLY A 199 6.91 4.57 2.45
CA GLY A 199 8.00 5.41 1.96
C GLY A 199 7.64 6.90 1.88
N ILE A 200 6.87 7.43 2.84
CA ILE A 200 6.41 8.83 2.86
C ILE A 200 7.54 9.80 3.27
N PHE A 201 8.68 9.71 2.59
CA PHE A 201 9.94 10.37 2.90
C PHE A 201 10.51 11.15 1.71
N ASP A 202 9.66 11.51 0.75
CA ASP A 202 9.96 12.37 -0.40
C ASP A 202 10.60 13.71 0.03
N GLN A 203 10.32 14.16 1.25
CA GLN A 203 10.87 15.40 1.81
C GLN A 203 12.32 15.28 2.31
N LEU A 204 12.88 14.06 2.38
CA LEU A 204 14.27 13.82 2.80
C LEU A 204 15.27 13.95 1.65
N THR A 205 14.80 14.04 0.40
CA THR A 205 15.67 14.12 -0.79
C THR A 205 15.41 15.39 -1.57
N ALA A 206 16.45 15.92 -2.21
CA ALA A 206 16.33 17.00 -3.18
C ALA A 206 16.12 16.47 -4.61
N GLU A 207 16.33 15.18 -4.85
CA GLU A 207 16.16 14.58 -6.17
C GLU A 207 14.69 14.56 -6.59
N PRO A 208 14.37 14.77 -7.88
CA PRO A 208 13.01 14.66 -8.38
C PRO A 208 12.47 13.23 -8.18
N GLN A 209 11.16 13.14 -7.93
CA GLN A 209 10.44 11.86 -7.88
C GLN A 209 9.30 11.87 -8.88
N LEU A 210 9.30 10.88 -9.77
CA LEU A 210 8.30 10.75 -10.81
C LEU A 210 7.05 9.99 -10.35
N THR A 211 7.18 9.21 -9.28
CA THR A 211 6.13 8.34 -8.75
C THR A 211 6.06 8.48 -7.24
N ASN A 212 4.93 8.04 -6.67
CA ASN A 212 4.77 7.92 -5.23
C ASN A 212 5.19 6.51 -4.76
N ALA A 213 4.91 6.25 -3.49
CA ALA A 213 4.95 4.93 -2.87
C ALA A 213 4.36 3.83 -3.76
N TYR A 214 4.94 2.63 -3.72
CA TYR A 214 4.45 1.47 -4.49
C TYR A 214 4.46 1.66 -6.01
N ALA A 215 5.35 2.55 -6.51
CA ALA A 215 5.50 2.79 -7.94
C ALA A 215 4.20 3.26 -8.62
N VAL A 216 3.47 4.19 -8.00
CA VAL A 216 2.18 4.67 -8.52
C VAL A 216 2.16 6.16 -8.84
N THR A 217 1.36 6.56 -9.82
CA THR A 217 1.12 7.98 -10.14
C THR A 217 -0.35 8.26 -10.40
N ASN A 218 -0.79 9.50 -10.18
CA ASN A 218 -2.12 9.97 -10.58
C ASN A 218 -2.11 10.68 -11.93
N ASP A 219 -0.92 10.86 -12.53
CA ASP A 219 -0.75 11.49 -13.83
C ASP A 219 -0.71 10.43 -14.94
N PRO A 220 -1.72 10.36 -15.83
CA PRO A 220 -1.76 9.39 -16.92
C PRO A 220 -0.62 9.59 -17.93
N GLN A 221 -0.13 10.81 -18.11
CA GLN A 221 0.97 11.09 -19.03
C GLN A 221 2.27 10.56 -18.43
N MET A 222 2.54 10.84 -17.16
CA MET A 222 3.70 10.28 -16.45
C MET A 222 3.71 8.75 -16.51
N ALA A 223 2.56 8.11 -16.28
CA ALA A 223 2.45 6.65 -16.38
C ALA A 223 2.83 6.16 -17.79
N ALA A 224 2.29 6.80 -18.83
CA ALA A 224 2.60 6.46 -20.21
C ALA A 224 4.08 6.67 -20.56
N ASP A 225 4.68 7.77 -20.11
CA ASP A 225 6.09 8.09 -20.35
C ASP A 225 7.02 7.08 -19.66
N LEU A 226 6.71 6.69 -18.42
CA LEU A 226 7.47 5.67 -17.69
C LEU A 226 7.32 4.28 -18.32
N ILE A 227 6.15 3.93 -18.85
CA ILE A 227 5.92 2.67 -19.59
C ILE A 227 6.69 2.65 -20.92
N ALA A 228 6.85 3.80 -21.56
CA ALA A 228 7.57 3.95 -22.83
C ALA A 228 9.10 3.99 -22.65
N ALA A 229 9.59 4.19 -21.42
CA ALA A 229 11.02 4.12 -21.12
C ALA A 229 11.52 2.67 -21.22
N HIS A 230 12.68 2.47 -21.85
CA HIS A 230 13.27 1.14 -22.06
C HIS A 230 14.70 1.04 -21.52
N SER A 231 15.16 2.03 -20.79
CA SER A 231 16.49 2.05 -20.21
C SER A 231 16.58 2.96 -18.98
N VAL A 232 17.59 2.72 -18.15
CA VAL A 232 17.93 3.62 -17.04
C VAL A 232 18.24 5.03 -17.54
N ALA A 233 18.84 5.18 -18.73
CA ALA A 233 19.14 6.48 -19.30
C ALA A 233 17.86 7.27 -19.66
N ASP A 234 16.81 6.59 -20.13
CA ASP A 234 15.52 7.23 -20.39
C ASP A 234 14.90 7.76 -19.09
N ILE A 235 14.96 6.97 -18.01
CA ILE A 235 14.45 7.36 -16.70
C ILE A 235 15.19 8.59 -16.16
N LEU A 236 16.53 8.60 -16.22
CA LEU A 236 17.32 9.75 -15.78
C LEU A 236 17.04 11.00 -16.64
N THR A 237 16.79 10.81 -17.94
CA THR A 237 16.39 11.90 -18.85
C THR A 237 15.01 12.44 -18.49
N LEU A 238 14.08 11.58 -18.09
CA LEU A 238 12.75 11.94 -17.65
C LEU A 238 12.80 12.70 -16.31
N GLU A 239 13.56 12.20 -15.33
CA GLU A 239 13.79 12.84 -14.04
C GLU A 239 14.33 14.27 -14.18
N ALA A 240 15.27 14.49 -15.11
CA ALA A 240 15.85 15.80 -15.36
C ALA A 240 14.85 16.86 -15.88
N GLN A 241 13.65 16.45 -16.33
CA GLN A 241 12.59 17.36 -16.79
C GLN A 241 11.70 17.86 -15.65
N PHE A 242 11.74 17.21 -14.49
CA PHE A 242 10.90 17.55 -13.34
C PHE A 242 11.68 18.38 -12.32
N PRO A 243 11.02 19.29 -11.59
CA PRO A 243 11.67 20.03 -10.54
C PRO A 243 12.13 19.08 -9.42
N ALA A 244 13.22 19.49 -8.75
CA ALA A 244 13.68 18.89 -7.51
C ALA A 244 12.52 18.68 -6.52
N SER A 245 12.60 17.60 -5.73
CA SER A 245 11.61 17.32 -4.69
C SER A 245 11.55 18.46 -3.66
N THR A 246 10.41 18.58 -2.98
CA THR A 246 10.21 19.53 -1.88
C THR A 246 10.93 19.05 -0.64
N TYR A 247 12.25 19.22 -0.61
CA TYR A 247 13.03 19.08 0.60
C TYR A 247 12.46 20.01 1.69
N ASP A 248 12.16 19.45 2.86
CA ASP A 248 11.55 20.17 3.98
C ASP A 248 12.38 19.97 5.25
N GLU A 249 13.20 20.98 5.56
CA GLU A 249 14.11 20.96 6.72
C GLU A 249 13.37 20.71 8.05
N ALA A 250 12.15 21.21 8.21
CA ALA A 250 11.37 21.01 9.42
C ALA A 250 10.92 19.55 9.58
N ARG A 251 10.57 18.88 8.47
CA ARG A 251 10.23 17.45 8.48
C ARG A 251 11.45 16.57 8.67
N VAL A 252 12.59 16.93 8.09
CA VAL A 252 13.88 16.26 8.32
C VAL A 252 14.22 16.32 9.81
N ALA A 253 14.14 17.50 10.43
CA ALA A 253 14.38 17.65 11.88
C ALA A 253 13.39 16.85 12.74
N ALA A 254 12.11 16.75 12.34
CA ALA A 254 11.13 15.93 13.04
C ALA A 254 11.44 14.42 12.92
N MET A 255 11.92 13.97 11.75
CA MET A 255 12.37 12.59 11.54
C MET A 255 13.60 12.28 12.40
N ASP A 256 14.58 13.18 12.44
CA ASP A 256 15.77 13.05 13.31
C ASP A 256 15.38 12.84 14.77
N ASP A 257 14.53 13.71 15.28
CA ASP A 257 14.08 13.67 16.67
C ASP A 257 13.26 12.39 16.94
N PHE A 258 12.44 11.95 15.98
CA PHE A 258 11.77 10.66 16.06
C PHE A 258 12.77 9.50 16.16
N LEU A 259 13.74 9.40 15.23
CA LEU A 259 14.71 8.30 15.19
C LEU A 259 15.62 8.28 16.43
N ARG A 260 16.09 9.45 16.87
CA ARG A 260 16.88 9.59 18.11
C ARG A 260 16.12 9.10 19.33
N ARG A 261 14.84 9.49 19.47
CA ARG A 261 14.00 9.05 20.60
C ARG A 261 13.67 7.57 20.50
N TYR A 262 13.28 7.10 19.31
CA TYR A 262 12.86 5.72 19.10
C TYR A 262 14.01 4.73 19.36
N LEU A 263 15.15 4.93 18.71
CA LEU A 263 16.31 4.05 18.85
C LEU A 263 17.13 4.35 20.09
N GLY A 264 17.09 5.59 20.61
CA GLY A 264 17.69 5.90 21.91
C GLY A 264 17.04 5.08 23.03
N HIS A 265 15.73 4.86 22.98
CA HIS A 265 15.06 3.96 23.93
C HIS A 265 15.45 2.48 23.75
N TRP A 266 15.90 2.07 22.56
CA TRP A 266 16.42 0.71 22.34
C TRP A 266 17.82 0.51 22.92
N ASN A 267 18.57 1.60 23.14
CA ASN A 267 19.84 1.57 23.86
C ASN A 267 19.64 1.44 25.39
N GLU A 268 18.41 1.61 25.88
CA GLU A 268 18.06 1.49 27.30
C GLU A 268 17.62 0.05 27.65
N PRO A 269 17.80 -0.40 28.90
CA PRO A 269 17.29 -1.71 29.33
C PRO A 269 15.78 -1.82 29.15
N ALA A 270 15.32 -2.88 28.47
CA ALA A 270 13.90 -3.10 28.19
C ALA A 270 13.05 -3.12 29.47
N ALA A 271 11.99 -2.31 29.48
CA ALA A 271 10.98 -2.34 30.54
C ALA A 271 10.16 -3.64 30.47
N PRO A 272 9.65 -4.16 31.61
CA PRO A 272 8.80 -5.34 31.61
C PRO A 272 7.53 -5.10 30.79
N THR A 273 7.34 -5.90 29.74
CA THR A 273 6.15 -5.83 28.88
C THR A 273 4.95 -6.48 29.56
N LEU A 274 3.76 -5.85 29.46
CA LEU A 274 2.50 -6.46 29.87
C LEU A 274 2.19 -7.69 28.98
N LEU A 275 1.58 -8.73 29.56
CA LEU A 275 1.21 -9.97 28.85
C LEU A 275 0.37 -9.70 27.58
N LEU A 276 -0.53 -8.71 27.63
CA LEU A 276 -1.38 -8.35 26.48
C LEU A 276 -0.59 -7.68 25.33
N CYS A 277 0.61 -7.17 25.59
CA CYS A 277 1.48 -6.58 24.56
C CYS A 277 2.32 -7.64 23.82
N GLN A 278 2.28 -8.90 24.24
CA GLN A 278 3.07 -9.98 23.64
C GLN A 278 2.46 -10.57 22.37
N ILE A 279 1.18 -10.28 22.08
CA ILE A 279 0.51 -10.76 20.87
C ILE A 279 0.36 -9.56 19.92
N PRO A 280 1.26 -9.40 18.94
CA PRO A 280 1.12 -8.33 17.96
C PRO A 280 -0.11 -8.60 17.09
N SER A 281 -0.79 -7.52 16.67
CA SER A 281 -1.77 -7.62 15.61
C SER A 281 -1.08 -8.00 14.29
N PRO A 282 -1.75 -8.73 13.38
CA PRO A 282 -1.22 -8.95 12.03
C PRO A 282 -0.89 -7.61 11.37
N PRO A 283 0.29 -7.47 10.74
CA PRO A 283 0.68 -6.22 10.10
C PRO A 283 -0.29 -5.90 8.97
N HIS A 284 -0.58 -4.62 8.78
CA HIS A 284 -1.39 -4.16 7.67
C HIS A 284 -0.60 -4.19 6.36
N LEU A 285 0.66 -3.76 6.41
CA LEU A 285 1.61 -3.81 5.31
C LEU A 285 2.71 -4.82 5.62
N TRP A 286 2.81 -5.86 4.81
CA TRP A 286 3.81 -6.92 4.99
C TRP A 286 5.07 -6.61 4.21
N SER A 287 6.21 -6.59 4.89
CA SER A 287 7.54 -6.44 4.30
C SER A 287 8.51 -7.43 4.94
N PHE A 288 9.56 -7.77 4.20
CA PHE A 288 10.60 -8.70 4.61
C PHE A 288 11.97 -8.05 4.41
N ALA A 289 12.84 -8.20 5.40
CA ALA A 289 14.23 -7.74 5.31
C ALA A 289 15.04 -8.65 4.38
N GLU A 290 16.11 -8.09 3.81
CA GLU A 290 17.03 -8.80 2.92
C GLU A 290 18.32 -9.19 3.65
N HIS A 291 18.78 -8.36 4.60
CA HIS A 291 19.98 -8.58 5.36
C HIS A 291 19.69 -8.83 6.85
N THR A 292 20.78 -8.90 7.63
CA THR A 292 20.70 -9.11 9.08
C THR A 292 19.93 -7.96 9.73
N VAL A 293 18.80 -8.30 10.34
CA VAL A 293 17.91 -7.33 10.98
C VAL A 293 18.49 -6.86 12.31
N PHE A 294 18.43 -5.55 12.56
CA PHE A 294 18.71 -4.98 13.87
C PHE A 294 17.63 -5.44 14.86
N SER A 295 18.06 -6.13 15.90
CA SER A 295 17.22 -6.66 16.98
C SER A 295 17.89 -6.46 18.34
N GLU A 296 18.42 -5.25 18.57
CA GLU A 296 19.03 -4.83 19.83
C GLU A 296 20.26 -5.67 20.23
N GLN A 297 21.00 -6.21 19.25
CA GLN A 297 22.19 -7.01 19.52
C GLN A 297 23.33 -6.19 20.14
N GLU A 298 23.33 -4.88 19.87
CA GLU A 298 24.24 -3.87 20.43
C GLU A 298 23.59 -2.48 20.39
N PRO A 299 24.14 -1.48 21.12
CA PRO A 299 23.63 -0.11 21.04
C PRO A 299 23.73 0.46 19.63
N ALA A 300 22.65 1.09 19.15
CA ALA A 300 22.63 1.86 17.92
C ALA A 300 23.44 3.15 18.09
N ALA A 301 24.40 3.39 17.20
CA ALA A 301 25.21 4.61 17.19
C ALA A 301 24.72 5.62 16.13
N ARG A 302 24.19 5.12 15.01
CA ARG A 302 23.71 5.95 13.89
C ARG A 302 22.66 5.21 13.06
N VAL A 303 21.79 5.95 12.39
CA VAL A 303 20.94 5.46 11.32
C VAL A 303 21.31 6.13 10.02
N ASP A 304 21.55 5.35 8.99
CA ASP A 304 21.76 5.80 7.62
C ASP A 304 20.49 5.53 6.80
N ILE A 305 20.01 6.54 6.09
CA ILE A 305 18.80 6.46 5.27
C ILE A 305 19.23 6.54 3.81
N TYR A 306 18.94 5.48 3.07
CA TYR A 306 19.21 5.39 1.64
C TYR A 306 17.92 5.52 0.85
N GLN A 307 17.96 6.29 -0.24
CA GLN A 307 16.96 6.19 -1.29
C GLN A 307 17.44 5.14 -2.29
N THR A 308 16.64 4.10 -2.48
CA THR A 308 16.86 3.10 -3.53
C THR A 308 15.85 3.33 -4.65
N VAL A 309 16.32 3.36 -5.89
CA VAL A 309 15.48 3.50 -7.08
C VAL A 309 15.62 2.25 -7.92
N SER A 310 14.50 1.65 -8.29
CA SER A 310 14.47 0.44 -9.12
C SER A 310 13.48 0.58 -10.28
N PHE A 311 13.85 0.03 -11.42
CA PHE A 311 13.10 0.14 -12.66
C PHE A 311 12.85 -1.24 -13.27
N TYR A 312 11.58 -1.55 -13.55
CA TYR A 312 11.15 -2.78 -14.18
C TYR A 312 10.99 -2.59 -15.69
N TYR A 313 11.87 -3.22 -16.47
CA TYR A 313 11.79 -3.20 -17.93
C TYR A 313 12.39 -4.48 -18.52
N ASP A 314 11.94 -4.86 -19.71
CA ASP A 314 12.36 -6.09 -20.41
C ASP A 314 12.27 -7.37 -19.57
N GLY A 315 11.32 -7.42 -18.64
CA GLY A 315 11.10 -8.59 -17.77
C GLY A 315 12.11 -8.71 -16.62
N GLU A 316 12.86 -7.66 -16.31
CA GLU A 316 13.84 -7.62 -15.23
C GLU A 316 13.59 -6.42 -14.31
N ILE A 317 13.90 -6.59 -13.02
CA ILE A 317 13.98 -5.48 -12.05
C ILE A 317 15.43 -5.06 -11.98
N ARG A 318 15.73 -3.81 -12.34
CA ARG A 318 17.10 -3.30 -12.34
C ARG A 318 17.26 -2.17 -11.33
N PRO A 319 18.31 -2.17 -10.50
CA PRO A 319 18.65 -1.03 -9.68
C PRO A 319 19.09 0.13 -10.57
N VAL A 320 18.53 1.31 -10.34
CA VAL A 320 18.91 2.57 -11.01
C VAL A 320 20.00 3.27 -10.20
N ARG A 321 19.72 3.50 -8.91
CA ARG A 321 20.66 4.10 -7.96
C ARG A 321 20.31 3.71 -6.54
N ARG A 322 21.31 3.79 -5.66
CA ARG A 322 21.17 3.73 -4.21
C ARG A 322 22.00 4.86 -3.63
N THR A 323 21.37 5.82 -2.97
CA THR A 323 22.01 7.06 -2.52
C THR A 323 21.78 7.24 -1.04
N LEU A 324 22.84 7.43 -0.26
CA LEU A 324 22.72 7.90 1.13
C LEU A 324 22.17 9.32 1.10
N ILE A 325 20.93 9.49 1.53
CA ILE A 325 20.26 10.80 1.51
C ILE A 325 20.32 11.50 2.86
N HIS A 326 20.43 10.74 3.96
CA HIS A 326 20.42 11.31 5.30
C HIS A 326 21.08 10.39 6.32
N SER A 327 21.59 10.95 7.41
CA SER A 327 22.23 10.20 8.49
C SER A 327 21.97 10.85 9.84
N VAL A 328 21.59 10.03 10.83
CA VAL A 328 21.15 10.49 12.16
C VAL A 328 21.98 9.81 13.24
N ALA A 329 22.77 10.57 13.99
CA ALA A 329 23.47 10.06 15.17
C ALA A 329 22.46 9.75 16.29
N ILE A 330 22.63 8.60 16.95
CA ILE A 330 21.80 8.12 18.06
C ILE A 330 22.60 8.28 19.36
N PRO A 331 22.00 8.90 20.40
CA PRO A 331 22.70 9.20 21.66
C PRO A 331 22.93 7.99 22.57
#